data_AF-A0AA40HZP5-F1
#
_entry.id   AF-A0AA40HZP5-F1
#
_cell.length_a   1.000
_cell.length_b   1.000
_cell.length_c   1.000
_cell.angle_alpha   90.00
_cell.angle_beta   90.00
_cell.angle_gamma   90.00
#
_symmetry.space_group_name_H-M   'P 1'
#
loop_
_entity.id
_entity.type
_entity.pdbx_description
1 polymer ?
#
loop_
_entity_poly.entity_id
_entity_poly.type
_entity_poly.pdbx_seq_one_letter_code
_entity_poly.pdbx_strand_id
1 'polypeptide(L)' 'MAEAAHSYRMNAERILEGFQPDEEMSEIIKTEFQMRLLWGSKGAQVNQAERYEKFNQILTALSRKLEPPPVKQAEL' A
#
# COMPACT_ATOMS: atom_id res chain seq x y z
N MET A 1 20.34 2.80 -16.39
CA MET A 1 19.55 3.55 -15.38
C MET A 1 20.35 4.69 -14.75
N ALA A 2 21.61 4.49 -14.34
CA ALA A 2 22.44 5.54 -13.75
C ALA A 2 22.66 6.78 -14.67
N GLU A 3 22.84 6.56 -15.98
CA GLU A 3 23.12 7.63 -16.96
C GLU A 3 21.97 8.67 -17.08
N ALA A 4 20.73 8.26 -16.80
CA ALA A 4 19.55 9.13 -16.86
C ALA A 4 19.14 9.71 -15.49
N ALA A 5 19.90 9.45 -14.42
CA ALA A 5 19.53 9.90 -13.06
C ALA A 5 19.34 11.43 -12.98
N HIS A 6 20.17 12.17 -13.71
CA HIS A 6 20.08 13.63 -13.76
C HIS A 6 18.77 14.12 -14.39
N SER A 7 18.32 13.50 -15.49
CA SER A 7 17.08 13.93 -16.16
C SER A 7 15.84 13.62 -15.33
N TYR A 8 15.81 12.50 -14.60
CA TYR A 8 14.72 12.21 -13.66
C TYR A 8 14.64 13.24 -12.54
N ARG A 9 15.78 13.64 -11.97
CA ARG A 9 15.82 14.68 -10.93
C ARG A 9 15.33 16.02 -11.46
N MET A 10 15.85 16.49 -12.61
CA MET A 10 15.44 17.76 -13.21
C MET A 10 13.94 17.79 -13.51
N ASN A 11 13.37 16.67 -13.99
CA ASN A 11 11.94 16.58 -14.23
C ASN A 11 11.13 16.63 -12.93
N ALA A 12 11.58 15.97 -11.85
CA ALA A 12 10.93 16.03 -10.55
C ALA A 12 10.96 17.45 -9.95
N GLU A 13 12.12 18.12 -10.02
CA GLU A 13 12.28 19.52 -9.57
C GLU A 13 11.30 20.45 -10.31
N ARG A 14 11.20 20.32 -11.64
CA ARG A 14 10.26 21.10 -12.46
C ARG A 14 8.80 20.82 -12.12
N ILE A 15 8.43 19.56 -11.85
CA ILE A 15 7.04 19.20 -11.52
C ILE A 15 6.65 19.70 -10.13
N LEU A 16 7.59 19.69 -9.19
CA LEU A 16 7.36 20.07 -7.79
C LEU A 16 7.64 21.55 -7.50
N GLU A 17 7.95 22.37 -8.52
CA GLU A 17 8.19 23.79 -8.36
C GLU A 17 6.96 24.48 -7.76
N GLY A 18 7.14 25.13 -6.61
CA GLY A 18 6.06 25.80 -5.87
C GLY A 18 5.13 24.87 -5.09
N PHE A 19 5.34 23.55 -5.13
CA PHE A 19 4.55 22.60 -4.35
C PHE A 19 4.78 22.80 -2.84
N GLN A 20 3.68 22.93 -2.09
CA GLN A 20 3.69 22.98 -0.63
C GLN A 20 3.04 21.70 -0.10
N PRO A 21 3.83 20.74 0.41
CA PRO A 21 3.29 19.50 0.94
C PRO A 21 2.47 19.77 2.21
N ASP A 22 1.28 19.18 2.27
CA ASP A 22 0.52 19.05 3.52
C ASP A 22 1.20 18.02 4.43
N GLU A 23 1.28 18.31 5.72
CA GLU A 23 2.03 17.49 6.69
C GLU A 23 1.36 16.13 6.90
N GLU A 24 0.04 16.09 7.07
CA GLU A 24 -0.71 14.86 7.30
C GLU A 24 -0.67 13.95 6.07
N MET A 25 -0.86 14.52 4.88
CA MET A 25 -0.74 13.80 3.62
C MET A 25 0.67 13.25 3.43
N SER A 26 1.68 14.06 3.72
CA SER A 26 3.09 13.64 3.63
C SER A 26 3.43 12.51 4.60
N GLU A 27 2.79 12.46 5.76
CA GLU A 27 2.96 11.36 6.71
C GLU A 27 2.27 10.08 6.22
N ILE A 28 1.04 10.16 5.70
CA ILE A 28 0.27 9.00 5.22
C ILE A 28 0.96 8.26 4.05
N ILE A 29 1.68 9.00 3.20
CA ILE A 29 2.40 8.40 2.07
C ILE A 29 3.72 7.70 2.45
N LYS A 30 4.21 7.88 3.69
CA LYS A 30 5.44 7.23 4.17
C LYS A 30 5.21 5.74 4.38
N THR A 31 6.17 4.93 3.94
CA THR A 31 6.10 3.48 4.12
C THR A 31 6.00 3.11 5.60
N GLU A 32 6.75 3.76 6.49
CA GLU A 32 6.74 3.49 7.93
C GLU A 32 5.38 3.77 8.58
N PHE A 33 4.67 4.78 8.10
CA PHE A 33 3.30 5.05 8.53
C PHE A 33 2.38 3.93 8.05
N GLN A 34 2.42 3.59 6.77
CA GLN A 34 1.61 2.53 6.16
C GLN A 34 1.86 1.17 6.83
N MET A 35 3.11 0.82 7.16
CA MET A 35 3.40 -0.44 7.85
C MET A 35 2.77 -0.47 9.25
N ARG A 36 2.86 0.64 10.00
CA ARG A 36 2.26 0.73 11.33
C ARG A 36 0.74 0.76 11.26
N LEU A 37 0.15 1.38 10.25
CA LEU A 37 -1.29 1.40 10.01
C LEU A 37 -1.82 -0.02 9.74
N LEU A 38 -1.15 -0.79 8.89
CA LEU A 38 -1.63 -2.10 8.45
C LEU A 38 -1.40 -3.21 9.49
N TRP A 39 -0.28 -3.19 10.22
CA TRP A 39 0.09 -4.29 11.14
C TRP A 39 0.36 -3.86 12.58
N GLY A 40 0.17 -2.59 12.93
CA GLY A 40 0.51 -2.07 14.25
C GLY A 40 2.01 -2.02 14.53
N SER A 41 2.39 -1.57 15.72
CA SER A 41 3.80 -1.37 16.10
C SER A 41 4.63 -2.66 16.12
N LYS A 42 4.06 -3.76 16.64
CA LYS A 42 4.74 -5.06 16.72
C LYS A 42 4.68 -5.83 15.40
N GLY A 43 3.52 -5.84 14.74
CA GLY A 43 3.34 -6.61 13.51
C GLY A 43 4.15 -6.06 12.34
N ALA A 44 4.44 -4.75 12.32
CA ALA A 44 5.28 -4.13 11.29
C ALA A 44 6.73 -4.67 11.25
N GLN A 45 7.23 -5.24 12.36
CA GLN A 45 8.59 -5.80 12.46
C GLN A 45 8.67 -7.28 12.05
N VAL A 46 7.52 -7.91 11.75
CA VAL A 46 7.48 -9.28 11.26
C VAL A 46 8.05 -9.35 9.84
N ASN A 47 8.56 -10.52 9.45
CA ASN A 47 9.11 -10.71 8.12
C ASN A 47 8.08 -10.39 7.01
N GLN A 48 8.60 -9.94 5.87
CA GLN A 48 7.79 -9.46 4.76
C GLN A 48 6.83 -10.53 4.20
N ALA A 49 7.31 -11.78 4.07
CA ALA A 49 6.52 -12.86 3.49
C ALA A 49 5.27 -13.16 4.33
N GLU A 50 5.41 -13.25 5.65
CA GLU A 50 4.29 -13.43 6.58
C GLU A 50 3.30 -12.27 6.53
N ARG A 51 3.79 -11.03 6.49
CA ARG A 51 2.91 -9.84 6.40
C ARG A 51 2.09 -9.83 5.12
N TYR A 52 2.69 -10.21 4.00
CA TYR A 52 2.04 -10.20 2.69
C TYR A 52 1.02 -11.33 2.59
N GLU A 53 1.39 -12.53 3.02
CA GLU A 53 0.46 -13.67 3.08
C GLU A 53 -0.74 -13.36 3.98
N LYS A 54 -0.49 -12.76 5.16
CA LYS A 54 -1.58 -12.34 6.05
C LYS A 54 -2.49 -11.31 5.40
N PHE A 55 -1.93 -10.34 4.67
CA PHE A 55 -2.72 -9.31 4.01
C PHE A 55 -3.55 -9.87 2.85
N ASN A 56 -3.01 -10.82 2.10
CA ASN A 56 -3.74 -11.54 1.06
C ASN A 56 -4.98 -12.26 1.64
N GLN A 57 -4.85 -12.92 2.79
CA GLN A 57 -5.97 -13.55 3.49
C GLN A 57 -7.02 -12.52 3.96
N ILE A 58 -6.58 -11.38 4.49
CA ILE A 58 -7.47 -10.29 4.91
C ILE A 58 -8.26 -9.75 3.71
N LEU A 59 -7.58 -9.39 2.62
CA LEU A 59 -8.23 -8.86 1.43
C LEU A 59 -9.19 -9.87 0.80
N THR A 60 -8.84 -11.15 0.78
CA THR A 60 -9.71 -12.22 0.31
C THR A 60 -10.99 -12.32 1.14
N ALA A 61 -10.87 -12.28 2.46
CA ALA A 61 -12.02 -12.33 3.37
C ALA A 61 -12.91 -11.08 3.22
N LEU A 62 -12.32 -9.89 3.10
CA LEU A 62 -13.04 -8.64 2.89
C LEU A 62 -13.77 -8.64 1.55
N SER A 63 -13.09 -9.05 0.47
CA SER A 63 -13.68 -9.17 -0.87
C SER A 63 -14.89 -10.10 -0.86
N ARG A 64 -14.78 -11.31 -0.30
CA ARG A 64 -15.91 -12.26 -0.19
C ARG A 64 -17.06 -11.74 0.67
N LYS A 65 -16.78 -10.88 1.66
CA LYS A 65 -17.80 -10.28 2.51
C LYS A 65 -18.56 -9.16 1.78
N LEU A 66 -17.84 -8.34 1.01
CA LEU A 66 -18.42 -7.22 0.24
C LEU A 66 -19.14 -7.73 -1.01
N GLU A 67 -18.58 -8.72 -1.68
CA GLU A 67 -19.08 -9.34 -2.90
C GLU A 67 -19.11 -10.86 -2.72
N PRO A 68 -20.16 -11.40 -2.07
CA PRO A 68 -20.28 -12.84 -1.85
C PRO A 68 -20.29 -13.60 -3.17
N PRO A 69 -19.54 -14.72 -3.28
CA PRO A 69 -19.61 -15.55 -4.47
C PRO A 69 -21.04 -16.05 -4.65
N PRO A 70 -21.52 -16.17 -5.89
CA PRO A 70 -22.85 -16.69 -6.14
C PRO A 70 -23.00 -18.05 -5.47
N VAL A 71 -24.05 -18.18 -4.65
CA VAL A 71 -24.41 -19.45 -4.06
C VAL A 71 -24.76 -20.37 -5.22
N LYS A 72 -23.86 -21.30 -5.58
CA LYS A 72 -24.25 -22.42 -6.42
C LYS A 72 -25.40 -23.08 -5.68
N GLN A 73 -26.62 -22.94 -6.20
CA GLN A 73 -27.71 -23.81 -5.79
C GLN A 73 -27.17 -25.22 -5.97
N ALA A 74 -26.90 -25.91 -4.86
CA ALA A 74 -26.65 -27.33 -4.88
C ALA A 74 -27.89 -27.91 -5.55
N GLU A 75 -27.71 -28.38 -6.78
CA GLU A 75 -28.77 -28.95 -7.60
C GLU A 75 -29.44 -30.07 -6.78
N LEU A 76 -30.76 -29.92 -6.65
CA LEU A 76 -31.71 -30.90 -6.13
C LEU A 76 -31.65 -32.21 -6.92
#